data_AF-A0A3D0K269-F1
#
_entry.id   AF-A0A3D0K269-F1
#
_cell.length_a   1.000
_cell.length_b   1.000
_cell.length_c   1.000
_cell.angle_alpha   90.00
_cell.angle_beta   90.00
_cell.angle_gamma   90.00
#
_symmetry.space_group_name_H-M   'P 1'
#
loop_
_entity.id
_entity.type
_entity.pdbx_description
1 polymer ?
#
loop_
_entity_poly.entity_id
_entity_poly.type
_entity_poly.pdbx_seq_one_letter_code
_entity_poly.pdbx_strand_id
1 'polypeptide(L)' 'MSSQVGCPVGCRFCASGLGGLDRNLTAGQIVEQVHHLQAQPGADRVTNIVFMG' A
#
# COMPACT_ATOMS: atom_id res chain seq x y z
N MET A 1 2.91 0.00 -3.19
CA MET A 1 2.61 -0.97 -2.12
C MET A 1 2.29 -0.22 -0.85
N SER A 2 1.12 -0.46 -0.25
CA SER A 2 0.75 0.19 1.02
C SER A 2 1.17 -0.69 2.20
N SER A 3 1.74 -0.08 3.24
CA SER A 3 2.12 -0.74 4.50
C SER A 3 1.30 -0.27 5.70
N GLN A 4 0.64 0.88 5.57
CA GLN A 4 -0.11 1.55 6.64
C GLN A 4 -1.43 2.11 6.07
N VAL A 5 -2.40 2.31 6.96
CA VAL A 5 -3.60 3.12 6.67
C VAL A 5 -3.31 4.52 7.20
N GLY A 6 -3.08 5.46 6.28
CA GLY A 6 -2.52 6.77 6.62
C GLY A 6 -1.00 6.72 6.86
N CYS A 7 -0.42 7.87 7.21
CA CYS A 7 1.02 8.03 7.43
C CYS A 7 1.28 9.04 8.57
N PRO A 8 2.11 8.70 9.57
CA PRO A 8 2.34 9.58 10.73
C PRO A 8 3.30 10.73 10.42
N VAL A 9 3.98 10.71 9.27
CA VAL A 9 5.05 11.68 8.95
C VAL A 9 4.51 13.08 8.70
N GLY A 10 3.27 13.21 8.21
CA GLY A 10 2.65 14.53 8.02
C GLY A 10 3.28 15.38 6.91
N CYS A 11 3.83 14.76 5.86
CA CYS A 11 4.38 15.47 4.71
C CYS A 11 3.32 16.38 4.07
N ARG A 12 3.57 17.70 4.04
CA ARG A 12 2.60 18.72 3.57
C ARG A 12 2.14 18.55 2.11
N PHE A 13 2.93 17.87 1.29
CA PHE A 13 2.63 17.61 -0.11
C PHE A 13 2.04 16.21 -0.36
N CYS A 14 1.98 15.35 0.66
CA CYS A 14 1.57 13.96 0.51
C CYS A 14 0.18 13.74 1.08
N ALA A 15 -0.75 13.28 0.24
CA ALA A 15 -2.14 13.05 0.63
C ALA A 15 -2.27 12.02 1.76
N SER A 16 -1.42 10.98 1.78
CA SER A 16 -1.43 9.96 2.83
C SER A 16 -1.03 10.49 4.21
N GLY A 17 -0.32 11.62 4.28
CA GLY A 17 0.08 12.29 5.52
C GLY A 17 -0.96 13.28 6.07
N LEU A 18 -1.94 13.69 5.27
CA LEU A 18 -2.93 14.70 5.69
C LEU A 18 -3.85 14.21 6.81
N GLY A 19 -4.19 12.93 6.81
CA GLY A 19 -5.07 12.30 7.80
C GLY A 19 -4.35 11.72 9.02
N GLY A 20 -3.03 11.86 9.10
CA GLY A 20 -2.21 11.16 10.10
C GLY A 20 -2.20 9.64 9.91
N LEU A 21 -1.79 8.90 10.94
CA LEU A 21 -1.78 7.44 10.96
C LEU A 21 -3.00 6.91 11.70
N ASP A 22 -3.73 6.00 11.07
CA ASP A 22 -4.77 5.20 11.72
C ASP A 22 -4.16 3.92 12.31
N ARG A 23 -3.59 3.06 11.44
CA ARG A 23 -2.98 1.79 11.87
C ARG A 23 -1.99 1.21 10.88
N ASN A 24 -1.17 0.26 11.36
CA ASN A 24 -0.37 -0.61 10.50
C ASN A 24 -1.25 -1.67 9.82
N LEU A 25 -0.83 -2.09 8.61
CA LEU A 25 -1.40 -3.26 7.96
C LEU A 25 -0.80 -4.54 8.55
N THR A 26 -1.60 -5.60 8.61
CA THR A 26 -1.10 -6.95 8.90
C THR A 26 -0.31 -7.48 7.71
N ALA A 27 0.56 -8.48 7.94
CA ALA A 27 1.28 -9.15 6.86
C ALA A 27 0.33 -9.71 5.79
N GLY A 28 -0.83 -10.24 6.20
CA GLY A 28 -1.88 -10.71 5.28
C GLY A 28 -2.41 -9.59 4.38
N GLN A 29 -2.75 -8.43 4.95
CA GLN A 29 -3.22 -7.26 4.19
C GLN A 29 -2.17 -6.67 3.24
N ILE A 30 -0.88 -6.87 3.54
CA ILE A 30 0.21 -6.50 2.64
C ILE A 30 0.26 -7.51 1.48
N VAL A 31 0.33 -8.81 1.75
CA VAL A 31 0.42 -9.81 0.67
C VAL A 31 -0.83 -9.85 -0.22
N GLU A 32 -2.02 -9.64 0.37
CA GLU A 32 -3.30 -9.62 -0.34
C GLU A 32 -3.32 -8.60 -1.49
N GLN A 33 -2.66 -7.44 -1.35
CA GLN A 33 -2.63 -6.43 -2.41
C GLN A 33 -2.05 -6.98 -3.71
N VAL A 34 -0.97 -7.78 -3.64
CA VAL A 34 -0.35 -8.40 -4.81
C VAL A 34 -1.20 -9.56 -5.32
N HIS A 35 -1.76 -10.35 -4.41
CA HIS A 35 -2.64 -11.46 -4.78
C HIS A 35 -3.86 -10.97 -5.56
N HIS A 36 -4.50 -9.91 -5.07
CA HIS A 36 -5.67 -9.29 -5.70
C HIS A 36 -5.33 -8.67 -7.06
N LEU A 37 -4.14 -8.07 -7.23
CA LEU A 37 -3.69 -7.57 -8.53
C LEU A 37 -3.47 -8.70 -9.55
N GLN A 38 -2.81 -9.79 -9.13
CA GLN A 38 -2.50 -10.94 -9.99
C GLN A 38 -3.74 -11.79 -10.33
N ALA A 39 -4.79 -11.71 -9.52
CA ALA A 39 -6.06 -12.39 -9.78
C ALA A 39 -6.94 -11.69 -10.83
N GLN A 40 -6.55 -10.48 -11.30
CA GLN A 40 -7.35 -9.75 -12.29
C GLN A 40 -7.22 -10.38 -13.68
N PRO A 41 -8.33 -10.46 -14.45
CA PRO A 41 -8.28 -10.94 -15.82
C PRO A 41 -7.32 -10.10 -16.68
N GLY A 42 -6.38 -10.76 -17.36
CA GLY A 42 -5.40 -10.08 -18.21
C GLY A 42 -4.28 -9.36 -17.45
N ALA A 43 -4.13 -9.59 -16.15
CA ALA A 43 -3.00 -9.07 -15.39
C ALA A 43 -1.68 -9.71 -15.86
N ASP A 44 -0.69 -8.87 -16.16
CA ASP A 44 0.68 -9.31 -16.35
C ASP A 44 1.31 -9.71 -15.02
N ARG A 45 2.29 -10.62 -15.09
CA ARG A 45 3.03 -11.04 -13.90
C ARG A 45 3.74 -9.85 -13.27
N VAL A 46 3.44 -9.58 -12.01
CA VAL A 46 4.19 -8.62 -11.18
C VAL A 46 5.67 -9.01 -11.10
N THR A 47 6.56 -8.12 -11.54
CA THR A 47 8.01 -8.31 -11.52
C THR A 47 8.71 -7.48 -10.44
N ASN A 48 8.07 -6.40 -9.98
CA ASN A 48 8.66 -5.46 -9.03
C ASN A 48 7.62 -5.02 -8.01
N ILE A 49 8.03 -4.97 -6.73
CA ILE A 49 7.21 -4.46 -5.63
C ILE A 49 7.99 -3.34 -4.98
N VAL A 50 7.37 -2.16 -4.87
CA VAL A 50 7.99 -0.96 -4.30
C VAL A 50 7.12 -0.38 -3.18
N PHE A 51 7.76 -0.08 -2.06
CA PHE A 51 7.18 0.64 -0.93
C PHE A 51 7.56 2.12 -1.07
N MET A 52 6.59 2.96 -1.41
CA MET A 52 6.78 4.39 -1.67
C MET A 52 5.71 5.19 -0.93
N GLY A 53 5.82 5.19 0.40
CA GLY A 53 4.93 5.93 1.31
C GLY A 53 5.36 7.38 1.50
#